data_AF-A0A9E0MPK5-F1
#
_entry.id   AF-A0A9E0MPK5-F1
#
_cell.length_a   1.000
_cell.length_b   1.000
_cell.length_c   1.000
_cell.angle_alpha   90.00
_cell.angle_beta   90.00
_cell.angle_gamma   90.00
#
_symmetry.space_group_name_H-M   'P 1'
#
loop_
_entity.id
_entity.type
_entity.pdbx_description
1 polymer ?
#
loop_
_entity_poly.entity_id
_entity_poly.type
_entity_poly.pdbx_seq_one_letter_code
_entity_poly.pdbx_strand_id
1 'polypeptide(L)'
;MIGRAVAVLALGWAGLAGVPGASAQARCAEDPAAVEAARRAANREAARAATWNRAWAIVYGVAAAGQVGLALAEISPGREFERPVAISLYAGAGKAVIGLGTRLILPLELPRVAASGDPCVDAAAVRAARATAARKEQNAFWLQLGGGAALHVAVGGYLVIVEDAWRDALMSLAIGAVVSGVTLYTLPKRSWRSAPALAVAPVARTDSLGVSVVGSF
;
A
#
# COMPACT_ATOMS: atom_id res chain seq x y z
N MET A 1 -43.10 -4.28 -19.68
CA MET A 1 -42.75 -3.20 -18.73
C MET A 1 -41.48 -3.58 -17.96
N ILE A 2 -40.28 -3.22 -18.46
CA ILE A 2 -39.05 -2.95 -17.69
C ILE A 2 -38.26 -1.98 -18.57
N GLY A 3 -38.38 -0.67 -18.31
CA GLY A 3 -37.64 0.36 -19.02
C GLY A 3 -36.20 0.40 -18.51
N ARG A 4 -35.24 0.14 -19.41
CA ARG A 4 -33.81 0.29 -19.13
C ARG A 4 -33.48 1.79 -19.06
N ALA A 5 -33.15 2.29 -17.88
CA ALA A 5 -32.56 3.60 -17.72
C ALA A 5 -31.10 3.56 -18.23
N VAL A 6 -30.85 4.19 -19.37
CA VAL A 6 -29.51 4.44 -19.89
C VAL A 6 -28.99 5.71 -19.23
N ALA A 7 -28.00 5.58 -18.35
CA ALA A 7 -27.26 6.72 -17.81
C ALA A 7 -26.35 7.27 -18.90
N VAL A 8 -26.71 8.43 -19.45
CA VAL A 8 -25.87 9.18 -20.40
C VAL A 8 -24.83 9.96 -19.60
N LEU A 9 -23.57 9.52 -19.67
CA LEU A 9 -22.40 10.28 -19.24
C LEU A 9 -22.16 11.41 -20.25
N ALA A 10 -22.65 12.60 -19.96
CA ALA A 10 -22.33 13.80 -20.72
C ALA A 10 -20.90 14.25 -20.38
N LEU A 11 -19.94 13.89 -21.24
CA LEU A 11 -18.61 14.50 -21.30
C LEU A 11 -18.75 15.92 -21.89
N GLY A 12 -19.12 16.88 -21.06
CA GLY A 12 -19.12 18.30 -21.41
C GLY A 12 -17.70 18.86 -21.42
N TRP A 13 -17.11 18.98 -22.62
CA TRP A 13 -16.00 19.90 -22.89
C TRP A 13 -16.55 21.33 -22.85
N ALA A 14 -16.51 21.98 -21.69
CA ALA A 14 -16.87 23.38 -21.54
C ALA A 14 -15.60 24.21 -21.29
N GLY A 15 -15.47 25.28 -22.06
CA GLY A 15 -14.27 26.07 -22.25
C GLY A 15 -13.61 26.61 -20.99
N LEU A 16 -12.30 26.78 -21.15
CA LEU A 16 -11.38 27.56 -20.32
C LEU A 16 -11.87 29.02 -20.19
N ALA A 17 -12.83 29.28 -19.31
CA ALA A 17 -13.04 30.60 -18.76
C ALA A 17 -12.13 30.71 -17.53
N GLY A 18 -11.04 31.45 -17.68
CA GLY A 18 -10.06 31.72 -16.63
C GLY A 18 -10.75 32.22 -15.37
N VAL A 19 -10.73 31.39 -14.34
CA VAL A 19 -10.96 31.85 -12.98
C VAL A 19 -9.79 32.77 -12.66
N PRO A 20 -10.02 34.07 -12.36
CA PRO A 20 -8.96 34.95 -11.91
C PRO A 20 -8.30 34.30 -10.69
N GLY A 21 -7.00 34.05 -10.78
CA GLY A 21 -6.16 33.46 -9.72
C GLY A 21 -5.98 34.38 -8.51
N ALA A 22 -7.07 34.92 -7.98
CA ALA A 22 -7.11 35.78 -6.81
C ALA A 22 -7.32 34.93 -5.54
N SER A 23 -6.30 34.14 -5.17
CA SER A 23 -6.11 33.60 -3.80
C SER A 23 -4.82 32.78 -3.60
N ALA A 24 -3.97 32.60 -4.61
CA ALA A 24 -2.76 31.77 -4.49
C ALA A 24 -1.62 32.40 -3.67
N GLN A 25 -1.76 33.67 -3.27
CA GLN A 25 -0.84 34.39 -2.38
C GLN A 25 -1.59 34.94 -1.16
N ALA A 26 -2.52 34.17 -0.60
CA ALA A 26 -2.73 34.27 0.84
C ALA A 26 -1.35 34.05 1.47
N ARG A 27 -0.73 35.15 1.95
CA ARG A 27 0.58 35.17 2.59
C ARG A 27 0.69 33.90 3.42
N CYS A 28 1.60 32.99 3.06
CA CYS A 28 1.84 31.79 3.84
C CYS A 28 2.31 32.26 5.22
N ALA A 29 1.38 32.49 6.13
CA ALA A 29 1.61 32.75 7.54
C ALA A 29 1.95 31.42 8.23
N GLU A 30 2.72 30.58 7.56
CA GLU A 30 3.23 29.34 8.13
C GLU A 30 4.56 29.66 8.79
N ASP A 31 4.62 29.38 10.08
CA ASP A 31 5.84 29.46 10.87
C ASP A 31 6.95 28.62 10.19
N PRO A 32 8.07 29.23 9.78
CA PRO A 32 9.19 28.51 9.16
C PRO A 32 9.69 27.34 10.01
N ALA A 33 9.65 27.46 11.33
CA ALA A 33 10.05 26.38 12.24
C ALA A 33 9.08 25.18 12.15
N ALA A 34 7.77 25.45 12.02
CA ALA A 34 6.76 24.42 11.83
C ALA A 34 6.90 23.71 10.48
N VAL A 35 7.15 24.45 9.39
CA VAL A 35 7.39 23.89 8.04
C VAL A 35 8.61 22.99 8.04
N GLU A 36 9.71 23.45 8.64
CA GLU A 36 10.94 22.69 8.76
C GLU A 36 10.76 21.42 9.62
N ALA A 37 10.04 21.51 10.74
CA ALA A 37 9.69 20.34 11.54
C ALA A 37 8.84 19.33 10.76
N ALA A 38 7.89 19.81 9.96
CA ALA A 38 7.04 19.01 9.12
C ALA A 38 7.82 18.31 7.99
N ARG A 39 8.78 19.01 7.37
CA ARG A 39 9.73 18.48 6.38
C ARG A 39 10.60 17.38 6.97
N ARG A 40 11.23 17.61 8.13
CA ARG A 40 12.02 16.60 8.84
C ARG A 40 11.19 15.37 9.19
N ALA A 41 9.94 15.55 9.61
CA ALA A 41 9.03 14.43 9.89
C ALA A 41 8.72 13.61 8.63
N ALA A 42 8.47 14.25 7.49
CA ALA A 42 8.24 13.56 6.22
C ALA A 42 9.47 12.76 5.76
N ASN A 43 10.67 13.37 5.83
CA ASN A 43 11.91 12.70 5.46
C ASN A 43 12.24 11.51 6.40
N ARG A 44 11.93 11.61 7.70
CA ARG A 44 12.03 10.48 8.63
C ARG A 44 11.07 9.35 8.27
N GLU A 45 9.85 9.66 7.81
CA GLU A 45 8.91 8.63 7.35
C GLU A 45 9.43 7.91 6.10
N ALA A 46 9.96 8.66 5.13
CA ALA A 46 10.57 8.08 3.94
C ALA A 46 11.76 7.17 4.28
N ALA A 47 12.58 7.55 5.26
CA ALA A 47 13.66 6.69 5.76
C ALA A 47 13.12 5.41 6.43
N ARG A 48 12.06 5.52 7.25
CA ARG A 48 11.40 4.36 7.87
C ARG A 48 10.82 3.40 6.83
N ALA A 49 10.21 3.91 5.77
CA ALA A 49 9.71 3.08 4.67
C ALA A 49 10.83 2.31 3.96
N ALA A 50 11.97 2.97 3.71
CA ALA A 50 13.14 2.30 3.13
C ALA A 50 13.69 1.21 4.07
N THR A 51 13.81 1.48 5.37
CA THR A 51 14.25 0.48 6.37
C THR A 51 13.27 -0.68 6.44
N TRP A 52 11.97 -0.41 6.44
CA TRP A 52 10.93 -1.43 6.50
C TRP A 52 10.94 -2.32 5.24
N ASN A 53 11.12 -1.75 4.04
CA ASN A 53 11.30 -2.53 2.81
C ASN A 53 12.51 -3.47 2.91
N ARG A 54 13.66 -2.94 3.36
CA ARG A 54 14.89 -3.72 3.52
C ARG A 54 14.72 -4.84 4.54
N ALA A 55 14.15 -4.55 5.70
CA ALA A 55 13.94 -5.52 6.76
C ALA A 55 13.07 -6.69 6.28
N TRP A 56 11.92 -6.38 5.65
CA TRP A 56 11.03 -7.42 5.13
C TRP A 56 11.61 -8.17 3.92
N ALA A 57 12.38 -7.51 3.06
CA ALA A 57 13.13 -8.19 2.00
C ALA A 57 14.08 -9.24 2.60
N ILE A 58 14.85 -8.89 3.63
CA ILE A 58 15.76 -9.83 4.31
C ILE A 58 14.98 -10.98 4.94
N VAL A 59 13.90 -10.69 5.69
CA VAL A 59 13.07 -11.72 6.34
C VAL A 59 12.52 -12.72 5.31
N TYR A 60 11.96 -12.22 4.20
CA TYR A 60 11.45 -13.08 3.15
C TYR A 60 12.55 -13.84 2.41
N GLY A 61 13.71 -13.21 2.17
CA GLY A 61 14.86 -13.88 1.57
C GLY A 61 15.39 -15.04 2.42
N VAL A 62 15.53 -14.83 3.73
CA VAL A 62 15.93 -15.87 4.69
C VAL A 62 14.89 -16.97 4.76
N ALA A 63 13.60 -16.64 4.80
CA ALA A 63 12.53 -17.63 4.81
C ALA A 63 12.52 -18.49 3.55
N ALA A 64 12.67 -17.88 2.37
CA ALA A 64 12.76 -18.59 1.09
C ALA A 64 13.95 -19.56 1.07
N ALA A 65 15.15 -19.07 1.43
CA ALA A 65 16.35 -19.89 1.48
C ALA A 65 16.23 -21.03 2.50
N GLY A 66 15.68 -20.76 3.69
CA GLY A 66 15.47 -21.75 4.73
C GLY A 66 14.50 -22.86 4.31
N GLN A 67 13.38 -22.51 3.66
CA GLN A 67 12.41 -23.51 3.21
C GLN A 67 12.93 -24.36 2.05
N VAL A 68 13.66 -23.77 1.08
CA VAL A 68 14.33 -24.54 0.03
C VAL A 68 15.41 -25.44 0.61
N GLY A 69 16.22 -24.94 1.54
CA GLY A 69 17.26 -25.73 2.21
C GLY A 69 16.71 -26.95 2.95
N LEU A 70 15.62 -26.77 3.71
CA LEU A 70 14.92 -27.88 4.36
C LEU A 70 14.35 -28.89 3.36
N ALA A 71 13.79 -28.43 2.24
CA ALA A 71 13.26 -29.30 1.20
C ALA A 71 14.35 -30.11 0.51
N LEU A 72 15.49 -29.51 0.20
CA LEU A 72 16.63 -30.17 -0.44
C LEU A 72 17.37 -31.13 0.51
N ALA A 73 17.39 -30.83 1.80
CA ALA A 73 17.97 -31.69 2.82
C ALA A 73 17.04 -32.84 3.24
N GLU A 74 15.80 -32.87 2.73
CA GLU A 74 14.76 -33.81 3.14
C GLU A 74 14.51 -33.79 4.67
N ILE A 75 14.62 -32.60 5.28
CA ILE A 75 14.44 -32.41 6.73
C ILE A 75 13.04 -31.88 7.01
N SER A 76 12.31 -32.60 7.86
CA SER A 76 11.01 -32.20 8.40
C SER A 76 11.03 -32.27 9.93
N PRO A 77 11.09 -31.13 10.65
CA PRO A 77 11.14 -31.15 12.10
C PRO A 77 9.92 -31.86 12.71
N GLY A 78 10.15 -32.99 13.38
CA GLY A 78 9.13 -33.73 14.12
C GLY A 78 8.20 -34.61 13.29
N ARG A 79 8.52 -34.92 12.03
CA ARG A 79 7.83 -35.96 11.23
C ARG A 79 8.71 -36.49 10.10
N GLU A 80 8.30 -37.58 9.46
CA GLU A 80 8.97 -38.10 8.27
C GLU A 80 8.83 -37.14 7.08
N PHE A 81 9.83 -37.13 6.20
CA PHE A 81 9.83 -36.29 5.01
C PHE A 81 9.05 -36.97 3.89
N GLU A 82 7.80 -36.54 3.73
CA GLU A 82 6.89 -37.05 2.71
C GLU A 82 6.67 -36.02 1.59
N ARG A 83 6.13 -36.47 0.45
CA ARG A 83 5.82 -35.59 -0.69
C ARG A 83 4.99 -34.34 -0.31
N PRO A 84 3.94 -34.41 0.54
CA PRO A 84 3.19 -33.21 0.94
C PRO A 84 4.04 -32.22 1.74
N VAL A 85 5.02 -32.69 2.52
CA VAL A 85 6.00 -31.82 3.22
C VAL A 85 6.80 -31.05 2.20
N ALA A 86 7.39 -31.74 1.23
CA ALA A 86 8.22 -31.12 0.20
C ALA A 86 7.43 -30.05 -0.56
N ILE A 87 6.20 -30.37 -0.96
CA ILE A 87 5.31 -29.43 -1.66
C ILE A 87 4.98 -28.22 -0.77
N SER A 88 4.67 -28.43 0.51
CA SER A 88 4.40 -27.35 1.46
C SER A 88 5.62 -26.42 1.64
N LEU A 89 6.83 -26.98 1.72
CA LEU A 89 8.08 -26.22 1.80
C LEU A 89 8.35 -25.41 0.53
N TYR A 90 8.21 -26.00 -0.65
CA TYR A 90 8.37 -25.29 -1.91
C TYR A 90 7.30 -24.21 -2.12
N ALA A 91 6.05 -24.50 -1.75
CA ALA A 91 4.98 -23.52 -1.82
C ALA A 91 5.22 -22.35 -0.87
N GLY A 92 5.67 -22.64 0.36
CA GLY A 92 6.13 -21.62 1.30
C GLY A 92 7.26 -20.77 0.73
N ALA A 93 8.28 -21.41 0.16
CA ALA A 93 9.42 -20.73 -0.45
C ALA A 93 8.96 -19.81 -1.58
N GLY A 94 8.05 -20.28 -2.44
CA GLY A 94 7.43 -19.48 -3.48
C GLY A 94 6.73 -18.23 -2.94
N LYS A 95 5.95 -18.37 -1.86
CA LYS A 95 5.31 -17.20 -1.19
C LYS A 95 6.36 -16.22 -0.68
N ALA A 96 7.42 -16.72 -0.06
CA ALA A 96 8.50 -15.89 0.45
C ALA A 96 9.25 -15.17 -0.68
N VAL A 97 9.50 -15.83 -1.82
CA VAL A 97 10.08 -15.19 -3.01
C VAL A 97 9.17 -14.08 -3.55
N ILE A 98 7.85 -14.28 -3.60
CA ILE A 98 6.91 -13.22 -3.97
C ILE A 98 7.03 -12.05 -2.98
N GLY A 99 7.00 -12.33 -1.67
CA GLY A 99 7.18 -11.33 -0.62
C GLY A 99 8.46 -10.51 -0.78
N LEU A 100 9.59 -11.19 -1.01
CA LEU A 100 10.88 -10.57 -1.32
C LEU A 100 10.78 -9.71 -2.59
N GLY A 101 10.27 -10.27 -3.68
CA GLY A 101 10.13 -9.63 -4.99
C GLY A 101 9.33 -8.34 -4.91
N THR A 102 8.22 -8.32 -4.16
CA THR A 102 7.43 -7.08 -3.96
C THR A 102 8.26 -5.96 -3.33
N ARG A 103 9.25 -6.28 -2.48
CA ARG A 103 10.08 -5.26 -1.82
C ARG A 103 11.25 -4.77 -2.64
N LEU A 104 11.63 -5.55 -3.66
CA LEU A 104 12.71 -5.18 -4.58
C LEU A 104 12.17 -4.47 -5.82
N ILE A 105 11.05 -4.96 -6.38
CA ILE A 105 10.47 -4.46 -7.64
C ILE A 105 9.49 -3.31 -7.39
N LEU A 106 8.66 -3.42 -6.34
CA LEU A 106 7.62 -2.45 -6.01
C LEU A 106 7.77 -1.93 -4.57
N PRO A 107 8.94 -1.37 -4.19
CA PRO A 107 9.15 -0.86 -2.84
C PRO A 107 8.17 0.26 -2.50
N LEU A 108 7.80 0.36 -1.22
CA LEU A 108 7.10 1.54 -0.70
C LEU A 108 8.05 2.74 -0.69
N GLU A 109 7.98 3.55 -1.75
CA GLU A 109 8.80 4.76 -1.88
C GLU A 109 8.00 6.01 -1.54
N LEU A 110 8.32 6.63 -0.41
CA LEU A 110 7.72 7.90 -0.01
C LEU A 110 8.56 9.08 -0.51
N PRO A 111 7.93 10.16 -0.99
CA PRO A 111 8.64 11.33 -1.48
C PRO A 111 9.45 12.00 -0.35
N ARG A 112 10.68 12.39 -0.67
CA ARG A 112 11.51 13.25 0.20
C ARG A 112 11.34 14.70 -0.24
N VAL A 113 11.37 15.61 0.73
CA VAL A 113 11.24 17.05 0.48
C VAL A 113 12.58 17.72 0.77
N ALA A 114 13.18 18.29 -0.27
CA ALA A 114 14.37 19.14 -0.16
C ALA A 114 13.97 20.52 0.38
N ALA A 115 14.90 21.20 1.05
CA ALA A 115 14.68 22.60 1.43
C ALA A 115 14.95 23.48 0.21
N SER A 116 13.98 24.32 -0.15
CA SER A 116 14.16 25.37 -1.16
C SER A 116 14.70 26.67 -0.56
N GLY A 117 14.52 26.87 0.74
CA GLY A 117 14.81 28.13 1.43
C GLY A 117 13.64 29.11 1.45
N ASP A 118 12.57 28.83 0.70
CA ASP A 118 11.30 29.55 0.77
C ASP A 118 10.28 28.73 1.60
N PRO A 119 9.86 29.23 2.79
CA PRO A 119 8.88 28.54 3.63
C PRO A 119 7.56 28.23 2.92
N CYS A 120 7.13 29.06 1.97
CA CYS A 120 5.86 28.88 1.25
C CYS A 120 5.94 27.70 0.29
N VAL A 121 7.05 27.61 -0.45
CA VAL A 121 7.33 26.51 -1.38
C VAL A 121 7.53 25.21 -0.61
N ASP A 122 8.30 25.25 0.48
CA ASP A 122 8.54 24.08 1.33
C ASP A 122 7.24 23.57 1.98
N ALA A 123 6.37 24.47 2.44
CA ALA A 123 5.05 24.11 2.98
C ALA A 123 4.18 23.39 1.95
N ALA A 124 4.09 23.93 0.73
CA ALA A 124 3.35 23.31 -0.36
C ALA A 124 3.93 21.94 -0.74
N ALA A 125 5.26 21.83 -0.83
CA ALA A 125 5.95 20.58 -1.13
C ALA A 125 5.71 19.52 -0.05
N VAL A 126 5.73 19.89 1.24
CA VAL A 126 5.42 18.98 2.36
C VAL A 126 3.97 18.49 2.29
N ARG A 127 3.00 19.36 1.98
CA ARG A 127 1.59 18.96 1.81
C ARG A 127 1.43 17.96 0.66
N ALA A 128 2.02 18.26 -0.50
CA ALA A 128 1.96 17.38 -1.67
C ALA A 128 2.63 16.03 -1.41
N ALA A 129 3.78 16.04 -0.73
CA ALA A 129 4.50 14.83 -0.32
C ALA A 129 3.66 13.97 0.63
N ARG A 130 2.99 14.58 1.63
CA ARG A 130 2.11 13.86 2.57
C ARG A 130 0.89 13.26 1.88
N ALA A 131 0.25 13.98 0.98
CA ALA A 131 -0.90 13.45 0.22
C ALA A 131 -0.49 12.25 -0.64
N THR A 132 0.67 12.33 -1.30
CA THR A 132 1.22 11.22 -2.09
C THR A 132 1.61 10.04 -1.20
N ALA A 133 2.25 10.30 -0.06
CA ALA A 133 2.59 9.28 0.91
C ALA A 133 1.33 8.55 1.41
N ALA A 134 0.25 9.29 1.70
CA ALA A 134 -0.99 8.70 2.20
C ALA A 134 -1.56 7.67 1.23
N ARG A 135 -1.63 8.02 -0.07
CA ARG A 135 -2.08 7.10 -1.13
C ARG A 135 -1.17 5.87 -1.26
N LYS A 136 0.15 6.08 -1.27
CA LYS A 136 1.10 4.96 -1.38
C LYS A 136 1.05 4.02 -0.17
N GLU A 137 0.94 4.55 1.04
CA GLU A 137 0.82 3.75 2.26
C GLU A 137 -0.51 2.97 2.29
N GLN A 138 -1.62 3.57 1.84
CA GLN A 138 -2.91 2.88 1.73
C GLN A 138 -2.88 1.78 0.67
N ASN A 139 -2.34 2.06 -0.52
CA ASN A 139 -2.20 1.07 -1.57
C ASN A 139 -1.30 -0.09 -1.13
N ALA A 140 -0.18 0.20 -0.47
CA ALA A 140 0.70 -0.83 0.08
C ALA A 140 -0.02 -1.70 1.12
N PHE A 141 -0.84 -1.10 1.98
CA PHE A 141 -1.64 -1.84 2.96
C PHE A 141 -2.64 -2.78 2.27
N TRP A 142 -3.42 -2.29 1.31
CA TRP A 142 -4.42 -3.10 0.61
C TRP A 142 -3.79 -4.17 -0.27
N LEU A 143 -2.66 -3.88 -0.92
CA LEU A 143 -1.91 -4.87 -1.68
C LEU A 143 -1.36 -5.98 -0.78
N GLN A 144 -0.91 -5.66 0.43
CA GLN A 144 -0.43 -6.68 1.37
C GLN A 144 -1.56 -7.49 1.97
N LEU A 145 -2.64 -6.84 2.39
CA LEU A 145 -3.79 -7.52 2.95
C LEU A 145 -4.47 -8.41 1.90
N GLY A 146 -4.80 -7.84 0.74
CA GLY A 146 -5.49 -8.53 -0.35
C GLY A 146 -4.59 -9.53 -1.08
N GLY A 147 -3.37 -9.13 -1.44
CA GLY A 147 -2.40 -10.01 -2.10
C GLY A 147 -1.97 -11.17 -1.20
N GLY A 148 -1.76 -10.93 0.10
CA GLY A 148 -1.52 -11.97 1.07
C GLY A 148 -2.69 -12.95 1.18
N ALA A 149 -3.92 -12.42 1.34
CA ALA A 149 -5.13 -13.25 1.41
C ALA A 149 -5.31 -14.12 0.16
N ALA A 150 -5.18 -13.54 -1.04
CA ALA A 150 -5.29 -14.27 -2.30
C ALA A 150 -4.23 -15.39 -2.41
N LEU A 151 -2.99 -15.11 -2.02
CA LEU A 151 -1.90 -16.08 -2.04
C LEU A 151 -2.11 -17.22 -1.02
N HIS A 152 -2.67 -16.91 0.15
CA HIS A 152 -3.04 -17.92 1.14
C HIS A 152 -4.17 -18.81 0.65
N VAL A 153 -5.21 -18.23 0.02
CA VAL A 153 -6.32 -19.00 -0.56
C VAL A 153 -5.84 -19.87 -1.71
N ALA A 154 -5.01 -19.36 -2.62
CA ALA A 154 -4.52 -20.11 -3.77
C ALA A 154 -3.68 -21.33 -3.35
N VAL A 155 -2.67 -21.11 -2.48
CA VAL A 155 -1.80 -22.21 -2.03
C VAL A 155 -2.51 -23.14 -1.04
N GLY A 156 -3.29 -22.59 -0.11
CA GLY A 156 -4.06 -23.39 0.83
C GLY A 156 -5.10 -24.25 0.12
N GLY A 157 -5.79 -23.69 -0.87
CA GLY A 157 -6.73 -24.40 -1.74
C GLY A 157 -6.04 -25.52 -2.53
N TYR A 158 -4.86 -25.27 -3.11
CA TYR A 158 -4.08 -26.32 -3.78
C TYR A 158 -3.75 -27.47 -2.81
N LEU A 159 -3.21 -27.17 -1.63
CA LEU A 159 -2.84 -28.20 -0.64
C LEU A 159 -4.06 -29.01 -0.15
N VAL A 160 -5.21 -28.37 0.00
CA VAL A 160 -6.45 -29.04 0.42
C VAL A 160 -7.05 -29.89 -0.68
N ILE A 161 -7.20 -29.33 -1.89
CA ILE A 161 -7.97 -29.96 -2.98
C ILE A 161 -7.14 -31.04 -3.69
N VAL A 162 -5.84 -30.79 -3.87
CA VAL A 162 -4.97 -31.65 -4.69
C VAL A 162 -4.19 -32.65 -3.84
N GLU A 163 -3.72 -32.23 -2.66
CA GLU A 163 -2.81 -33.05 -1.82
C GLU A 163 -3.50 -33.63 -0.56
N ASP A 164 -4.77 -33.33 -0.32
CA ASP A 164 -5.52 -33.67 0.91
C ASP A 164 -4.79 -33.30 2.22
N ALA A 165 -3.92 -32.29 2.14
CA ALA A 165 -2.97 -31.92 3.20
C ALA A 165 -3.53 -30.82 4.10
N TRP A 166 -4.69 -31.06 4.74
CA TRP A 166 -5.39 -30.07 5.55
C TRP A 166 -4.56 -29.49 6.69
N ARG A 167 -3.77 -30.33 7.38
CA ARG A 167 -2.92 -29.89 8.49
C ARG A 167 -1.85 -28.90 8.01
N ASP A 168 -1.18 -29.21 6.90
CA ASP A 168 -0.14 -28.34 6.33
C ASP A 168 -0.74 -27.04 5.79
N ALA A 169 -1.92 -27.11 5.17
CA ALA A 169 -2.66 -25.94 4.70
C ALA A 169 -3.03 -25.00 5.87
N LEU A 170 -3.58 -25.54 6.97
CA LEU A 170 -3.93 -24.77 8.16
C LEU A 170 -2.70 -24.15 8.83
N MET A 171 -1.61 -24.89 8.96
CA MET A 171 -0.36 -24.36 9.52
C MET A 171 0.23 -23.25 8.64
N SER A 172 0.23 -23.42 7.31
CA SER A 172 0.67 -22.41 6.35
C SER A 172 -0.19 -21.14 6.43
N LEU A 173 -1.51 -21.30 6.61
CA LEU A 173 -2.43 -20.18 6.80
C LEU A 173 -2.17 -19.46 8.13
N ALA A 174 -2.01 -20.19 9.24
CA ALA A 174 -1.78 -19.61 10.55
C ALA A 174 -0.46 -18.82 10.61
N ILE A 175 0.65 -19.41 10.14
CA ILE A 175 1.94 -18.73 10.04
C ILE A 175 1.81 -17.51 9.12
N GLY A 176 1.15 -17.69 7.98
CA GLY A 176 0.84 -16.63 7.03
C GLY A 176 0.11 -15.43 7.61
N ALA A 177 -0.94 -15.69 8.41
CA ALA A 177 -1.74 -14.67 9.07
C ALA A 177 -0.90 -13.90 10.10
N VAL A 178 -0.07 -14.59 10.88
CA VAL A 178 0.85 -13.94 11.84
C VAL A 178 1.86 -13.07 11.11
N VAL A 179 2.55 -13.61 10.10
CA VAL A 179 3.54 -12.84 9.30
C VAL A 179 2.88 -11.63 8.65
N SER A 180 1.71 -11.79 8.03
CA SER A 180 0.95 -10.70 7.43
C SER A 180 0.54 -9.65 8.47
N GLY A 181 0.06 -10.08 9.64
CA GLY A 181 -0.30 -9.19 10.75
C GLY A 181 0.89 -8.37 11.23
N VAL A 182 2.06 -8.98 11.43
CA VAL A 182 3.29 -8.29 11.85
C VAL A 182 3.80 -7.35 10.74
N THR A 183 3.71 -7.77 9.48
CA THR A 183 4.08 -6.94 8.32
C THR A 183 3.22 -5.67 8.26
N LEU A 184 1.89 -5.83 8.36
CA LEU A 184 0.94 -4.74 8.37
C LEU A 184 1.05 -3.88 9.63
N TYR A 185 1.35 -4.46 10.79
CA TYR A 185 1.54 -3.72 12.03
C TYR A 185 2.75 -2.77 11.95
N THR A 186 3.84 -3.25 11.35
CA THR A 186 5.10 -2.49 11.22
C THR A 186 5.15 -1.54 10.01
N LEU A 187 4.16 -1.61 9.11
CA LEU A 187 4.03 -0.72 7.95
C LEU A 187 4.00 0.76 8.38
N PRO A 188 4.73 1.66 7.72
CA PRO A 188 4.56 3.11 7.88
C PRO A 188 3.14 3.56 7.51
N LYS A 189 2.46 4.26 8.41
CA LYS A 189 1.05 4.71 8.26
C LYS A 189 0.83 6.15 8.72
N ARG A 190 1.91 6.91 8.96
CA ARG A 190 1.77 8.22 9.61
C ARG A 190 1.01 9.21 8.73
N SER A 191 1.08 9.05 7.41
CA SER A 191 0.44 9.97 6.47
C SER A 191 -1.00 9.60 6.14
N TRP A 192 -1.52 8.45 6.62
CA TRP A 192 -2.91 8.02 6.35
C TRP A 192 -3.96 9.08 6.68
N ARG A 193 -3.78 9.81 7.79
CA ARG A 193 -4.70 10.88 8.22
C ARG A 193 -4.56 12.17 7.41
N SER A 194 -3.53 12.26 6.58
CA SER A 194 -3.29 13.38 5.67
C SER A 194 -3.90 13.14 4.27
N ALA A 195 -4.54 11.99 4.04
CA ALA A 195 -5.34 11.80 2.85
C ALA A 195 -6.44 12.87 2.85
N PRO A 196 -6.60 13.64 1.76
CA PRO A 196 -7.70 14.59 1.68
C PRO A 196 -9.01 13.83 1.85
N ALA A 197 -9.85 14.28 2.80
CA ALA A 197 -11.21 13.78 2.90
C ALA A 197 -11.89 14.00 1.54
N LEU A 198 -12.63 13.00 1.06
CA LEU A 198 -13.44 13.15 -0.14
C LEU A 198 -14.43 14.30 0.11
N ALA A 199 -14.19 15.46 -0.48
CA ALA A 199 -15.06 16.62 -0.30
C ALA A 199 -16.13 16.56 -1.38
N VAL A 200 -17.36 16.25 -0.96
CA VAL A 200 -18.53 16.31 -1.84
C VAL A 200 -19.15 17.70 -1.64
N ALA A 201 -18.98 18.58 -2.62
CA ALA A 201 -19.54 19.92 -2.57
C ALA A 201 -20.71 20.03 -3.57
N PRO A 202 -21.92 20.41 -3.13
CA PRO A 202 -22.98 20.74 -4.06
C PRO A 202 -22.57 21.94 -4.91
N VAL A 203 -22.72 21.83 -6.22
CA VAL A 203 -22.51 22.93 -7.16
C VAL A 203 -23.89 23.43 -7.55
N ALA A 204 -24.28 24.58 -7.00
CA ALA A 204 -25.46 25.29 -7.48
C ALA A 204 -25.04 26.25 -8.60
N ARG A 205 -25.54 26.01 -9.81
CA ARG A 205 -25.61 27.02 -10.87
C ARG A 205 -27.05 27.56 -10.92
N THR A 206 -27.22 28.77 -11.42
CA THR A 206 -28.52 29.46 -11.54
C THR A 206 -29.61 28.61 -12.20
N ASP A 207 -29.21 27.62 -13.03
CA ASP A 207 -30.12 26.84 -13.87
C ASP A 207 -30.00 25.32 -13.63
N SER A 208 -29.13 24.88 -12.69
CA SER A 208 -28.91 23.45 -12.42
C SER A 208 -28.29 23.19 -11.04
N LEU A 209 -28.76 22.16 -10.35
CA LEU A 209 -28.09 21.57 -9.19
C LEU A 209 -27.20 20.41 -9.63
N GLY A 210 -25.92 20.47 -9.27
CA GLY A 210 -24.95 19.41 -9.49
C GLY A 210 -24.20 19.06 -8.20
N VAL A 211 -23.42 17.99 -8.26
CA VAL A 211 -22.51 17.60 -7.18
C VAL A 211 -21.11 17.53 -7.77
N SER A 212 -20.17 18.24 -7.15
CA SER A 212 -18.74 18.06 -7.43
C SER A 212 -18.13 17.19 -6.34
N VAL A 213 -17.41 16.16 -6.77
CA VAL A 213 -16.55 15.39 -5.89
C VAL A 213 -15.14 15.92 -6.09
N VAL A 214 -14.66 16.68 -5.12
CA VAL A 214 -13.28 17.18 -5.11
C VAL A 214 -12.49 16.31 -4.14
N GLY A 215 -11.62 15.50 -4.72
CA GLY A 215 -10.75 14.58 -4.01
C GLY A 215 -9.74 14.01 -4.98
N SER A 216 -8.60 13.56 -4.49
CA SER A 216 -7.66 12.80 -5.31
C SER A 216 -7.91 11.33 -5.07
N PHE A 217 -8.43 10.64 -6.10
CA PHE A 217 -8.38 9.19 -6.21
C PHE A 217 -6.93 8.71 -6.36
#